data_AF-A0A537CD47-F1
#
_entry.id   AF-A0A537CD47-F1
#
_cell.length_a   1.000
_cell.length_b   1.000
_cell.length_c   1.000
_cell.angle_alpha   90.00
_cell.angle_beta   90.00
_cell.angle_gamma   90.00
#
_symmetry.space_group_name_H-M   'P 1'
#
loop_
_entity.id
_entity.type
_entity.pdbx_description
1 polymer ?
#
loop_
_entity_poly.entity_id
_entity_poly.type
_entity_poly.pdbx_seq_one_letter_code
_entity_poly.pdbx_strand_id
1 'polypeptide(L)'
;MRLAVLFKFAKVLMISRLRSTRRSIVSKSITSRPILIALIGIVLFVAGLFFGYETTVFLSFGGAPLTGPVAHQLVITIFGGIPLFLIGFYFTMGLLWEVNASTEAESTDAINWLPITPSEYVAASALSTSYTYSPLLMVAFGYSLPIGILTGNLAGFLVLVPIALLSTSIGSVSVEILRSALASASTAFNRLGGRITVIMRIVGIILILLVTQLLFSGVFLIQIITSLVGTAAAASFVPVFWPTLAITKLLQSDFLGGARFLGLSVALFLLLSYTALS
;
A
#
# COMPACT_ATOMS: atom_id res chain seq x y z
N MET A 1 -15.34 -5.16 -19.42
CA MET A 1 -14.37 -5.92 -18.62
C MET A 1 -15.03 -7.21 -18.16
N ARG A 2 -14.45 -8.39 -18.45
CA ARG A 2 -15.04 -9.67 -18.07
C ARG A 2 -14.58 -10.04 -16.65
N LEU A 3 -15.40 -9.78 -15.63
CA LEU A 3 -15.05 -9.96 -14.21
C LEU A 3 -14.56 -11.39 -13.88
N ALA A 4 -15.21 -12.41 -14.43
CA ALA A 4 -14.78 -13.80 -14.22
C ALA A 4 -13.37 -14.08 -14.77
N VAL A 5 -13.03 -13.48 -15.92
CA VAL A 5 -11.70 -13.59 -16.53
C VAL A 5 -10.68 -12.82 -15.69
N LEU A 6 -11.03 -11.61 -15.26
CA LEU A 6 -10.21 -10.77 -14.38
C LEU A 6 -9.79 -11.52 -13.11
N PHE A 7 -10.73 -12.06 -12.35
CA PHE A 7 -10.41 -12.76 -11.09
C PHE A 7 -9.58 -14.02 -11.32
N LYS A 8 -9.90 -14.78 -12.39
CA LYS A 8 -9.16 -15.99 -12.74
C LYS A 8 -7.73 -15.64 -13.16
N PHE A 9 -7.55 -14.56 -13.93
CA PHE A 9 -6.27 -14.07 -14.38
C PHE A 9 -5.43 -13.50 -13.23
N ALA A 10 -6.03 -12.68 -12.35
CA ALA A 10 -5.37 -12.16 -11.15
C ALA A 10 -4.84 -13.30 -10.26
N LYS A 11 -5.62 -14.38 -10.10
CA LYS A 11 -5.18 -15.59 -9.38
C LYS A 11 -3.98 -16.26 -10.07
N VAL A 12 -3.97 -16.35 -11.39
CA VAL A 12 -2.85 -16.94 -12.14
C VAL A 12 -1.59 -16.12 -11.97
N LEU A 13 -1.66 -14.79 -12.14
CA LEU A 13 -0.53 -13.88 -11.92
C LEU A 13 0.03 -14.03 -10.51
N MET A 14 -0.83 -14.05 -9.50
CA MET A 14 -0.41 -14.26 -8.11
C MET A 14 0.28 -15.61 -7.89
N ILE A 15 -0.26 -16.70 -8.44
CA ILE A 15 0.39 -18.02 -8.36
C ILE A 15 1.76 -18.00 -9.04
N SER A 16 1.89 -17.30 -10.17
CA SER A 16 3.15 -17.12 -10.88
C SER A 16 4.18 -16.39 -10.01
N ARG A 17 3.77 -15.29 -9.35
CA ARG A 17 4.61 -14.55 -8.38
C ARG A 17 5.09 -15.42 -7.23
N LEU A 18 4.17 -16.15 -6.59
CA LEU A 18 4.50 -17.07 -5.50
C LEU A 18 5.43 -18.21 -5.95
N ARG A 19 5.37 -18.59 -7.23
CA ARG A 19 6.24 -19.63 -7.79
C ARG A 19 7.66 -19.12 -8.03
N SER A 20 7.85 -17.87 -8.45
CA SER A 20 9.19 -17.35 -8.72
C SER A 20 9.95 -16.98 -7.44
N THR A 21 9.26 -16.68 -6.33
CA THR A 21 9.88 -16.54 -4.99
C THR A 21 10.56 -17.83 -4.49
N ARG A 22 10.29 -18.98 -5.14
CA ARG A 22 10.70 -20.32 -4.71
C ARG A 22 12.20 -20.64 -4.79
N ARG A 23 13.06 -19.77 -5.31
CA ARG A 23 14.47 -20.13 -5.50
C ARG A 23 15.31 -20.25 -4.21
N SER A 24 14.78 -19.94 -3.02
CA SER A 24 15.63 -19.86 -1.82
C SER A 24 15.24 -20.72 -0.61
N ILE A 25 14.01 -20.71 -0.04
CA ILE A 25 13.87 -21.14 1.38
C ILE A 25 12.71 -22.12 1.76
N VAL A 26 11.68 -22.41 0.93
CA VAL A 26 10.49 -23.16 1.45
C VAL A 26 9.98 -24.31 0.54
N SER A 27 9.64 -25.44 1.18
CA SER A 27 9.12 -26.69 0.61
C SER A 27 7.86 -26.56 -0.28
N LYS A 28 7.80 -27.42 -1.31
CA LYS A 28 6.86 -27.45 -2.47
C LYS A 28 5.35 -27.39 -2.16
N SER A 29 4.89 -27.74 -0.95
CA SER A 29 3.46 -28.04 -0.69
C SER A 29 2.67 -26.89 -0.07
N ILE A 30 3.34 -26.01 0.67
CA ILE A 30 2.68 -25.03 1.53
C ILE A 30 2.44 -23.76 0.68
N THR A 31 3.46 -23.04 0.23
CA THR A 31 3.38 -21.69 -0.36
C THR A 31 2.70 -21.55 -1.74
N SER A 32 2.14 -22.62 -2.33
CA SER A 32 1.47 -22.56 -3.64
C SER A 32 -0.02 -22.19 -3.57
N ARG A 33 -0.56 -22.01 -2.36
CA ARG A 33 -2.00 -21.86 -2.15
C ARG A 33 -2.33 -20.40 -1.78
N PRO A 34 -3.22 -19.72 -2.53
CA PRO A 34 -3.74 -18.39 -2.17
C PRO A 34 -4.22 -18.32 -0.71
N ILE A 35 -4.80 -19.43 -0.23
CA ILE A 35 -5.26 -19.63 1.15
C ILE A 35 -4.19 -19.32 2.21
N LEU A 36 -2.91 -19.53 1.93
CA LEU A 36 -1.88 -19.21 2.92
C LEU A 36 -1.69 -17.72 3.14
N ILE A 37 -1.85 -16.90 2.09
CA ILE A 37 -1.80 -15.46 2.25
C ILE A 37 -2.94 -15.02 3.18
N ALA A 38 -4.12 -15.61 3.02
CA ALA A 38 -5.24 -15.37 3.94
C ALA A 38 -4.94 -15.85 5.37
N LEU A 39 -4.36 -17.04 5.55
CA LEU A 39 -3.95 -17.55 6.87
C LEU A 39 -2.90 -16.66 7.55
N ILE A 40 -1.86 -16.26 6.81
CA ILE A 40 -0.85 -15.31 7.30
C ILE A 40 -1.53 -13.99 7.66
N GLY A 41 -2.46 -13.51 6.84
CA GLY A 41 -3.27 -12.32 7.12
C GLY A 41 -4.07 -12.44 8.41
N ILE A 42 -4.71 -13.59 8.68
CA ILE A 42 -5.44 -13.83 9.94
C ILE A 42 -4.49 -13.82 11.14
N VAL A 43 -3.37 -14.53 11.06
CA VAL A 43 -2.38 -14.56 12.14
C VAL A 43 -1.84 -13.16 12.44
N LEU A 44 -1.52 -12.41 11.39
CA LEU A 44 -1.03 -11.04 11.50
C LEU A 44 -2.10 -10.04 11.96
N PHE A 45 -3.37 -10.27 11.62
CA PHE A 45 -4.49 -9.50 12.16
C PHE A 45 -4.57 -9.71 13.68
N VAL A 46 -4.54 -10.96 14.15
CA VAL A 46 -4.59 -11.30 15.58
C VAL A 46 -3.37 -10.75 16.31
N ALA A 47 -2.17 -10.85 15.74
CA ALA A 47 -0.98 -10.21 16.29
C ALA A 47 -1.14 -8.68 16.35
N GLY A 48 -1.70 -8.07 15.31
CA GLY A 48 -2.04 -6.65 15.27
C GLY A 48 -3.01 -6.24 16.39
N LEU A 49 -4.05 -7.04 16.64
CA LEU A 49 -4.99 -6.81 17.75
C LEU A 49 -4.26 -6.78 19.09
N PHE A 50 -3.38 -7.75 19.32
CA PHE A 50 -2.58 -7.83 20.54
C PHE A 50 -1.69 -6.59 20.69
N PHE A 51 -0.90 -6.23 19.67
CA PHE A 51 -0.04 -5.05 19.72
C PHE A 51 -0.83 -3.74 19.88
N GLY A 52 -1.98 -3.61 19.21
CA GLY A 52 -2.83 -2.43 19.35
C GLY A 52 -3.42 -2.30 20.76
N TYR A 53 -3.81 -3.42 21.38
CA TYR A 53 -4.22 -3.47 22.78
C TYR A 53 -3.06 -3.08 23.72
N GLU A 54 -1.90 -3.70 23.58
CA GLU A 54 -0.73 -3.40 24.40
C GLU A 54 -0.29 -1.93 24.28
N THR A 55 -0.35 -1.33 23.08
CA THR A 55 -0.09 0.10 22.90
C THR A 55 -1.05 0.95 23.73
N THR A 56 -2.35 0.66 23.71
CA THR A 56 -3.32 1.42 24.53
C THR A 56 -3.09 1.22 26.03
N VAL A 57 -2.78 0.00 26.45
CA VAL A 57 -2.49 -0.31 27.86
C VAL A 57 -1.23 0.43 28.31
N PHE A 58 -0.13 0.32 27.57
CA PHE A 58 1.13 1.00 27.85
C PHE A 58 0.97 2.52 27.99
N LEU A 59 0.18 3.14 27.11
CA LEU A 59 -0.08 4.58 27.16
C LEU A 59 -0.98 4.99 28.32
N SER A 60 -1.86 4.11 28.79
CA SER A 60 -2.71 4.35 29.96
C SER A 60 -2.00 4.16 31.30
N PHE A 61 -0.89 3.40 31.34
CA PHE A 61 -0.13 3.11 32.56
C PHE A 61 0.47 4.36 33.24
N GLY A 62 0.54 5.49 32.55
CA GLY A 62 0.95 6.79 33.12
C GLY A 62 -0.09 7.45 34.03
N GLY A 63 -1.21 6.80 34.34
CA GLY A 63 -2.26 7.31 35.24
C GLY A 63 -3.21 8.33 34.62
N ALA A 64 -2.98 8.75 33.37
CA ALA A 64 -3.91 9.56 32.61
C ALA A 64 -4.90 8.64 31.87
N PRO A 65 -6.22 8.76 32.11
CA PRO A 65 -7.18 8.04 31.29
C PRO A 65 -7.01 8.48 29.82
N LEU A 66 -6.95 7.50 28.90
CA LEU A 66 -6.94 7.70 27.44
C LEU A 66 -8.32 8.18 26.96
N THR A 67 -8.78 9.27 27.54
CA THR A 67 -10.07 9.90 27.26
C THR A 67 -9.83 11.38 26.97
N GLY A 68 -10.55 11.94 26.01
CA GLY A 68 -10.47 13.36 25.67
C GLY A 68 -9.37 13.69 24.64
N PRO A 69 -8.81 14.92 24.66
CA PRO A 69 -8.02 15.46 23.55
C PRO A 69 -6.74 14.68 23.21
N VAL A 70 -6.06 14.11 24.21
CA VAL A 70 -4.80 13.36 24.02
C VAL A 70 -5.05 12.06 23.26
N ALA A 71 -6.10 11.32 23.63
CA ALA A 71 -6.50 10.10 22.93
C ALA A 71 -6.93 10.41 21.49
N HIS A 72 -7.64 11.51 21.30
CA HIS A 72 -8.05 11.95 19.96
C HIS A 72 -6.86 12.29 19.06
N GLN A 73 -5.85 12.99 19.57
CA GLN A 73 -4.63 13.31 18.81
C GLN A 73 -3.84 12.05 18.43
N LEU A 74 -3.81 11.06 19.32
CA LEU A 74 -3.19 9.77 19.04
C LEU A 74 -3.91 9.03 17.92
N VAL A 75 -5.25 9.00 17.93
CA VAL A 75 -6.07 8.41 16.87
C VAL A 75 -5.82 9.12 15.55
N ILE A 76 -5.81 10.45 15.51
CA ILE A 76 -5.47 11.24 14.31
C ILE A 76 -4.10 10.83 13.76
N THR A 77 -3.11 10.68 14.64
CA THR A 77 -1.74 10.34 14.23
C THR A 77 -1.66 8.93 13.66
N ILE A 78 -2.22 7.94 14.35
CA ILE A 78 -2.15 6.54 13.91
C ILE A 78 -3.02 6.32 12.67
N PHE A 79 -4.27 6.77 12.68
CA PHE A 79 -5.19 6.55 11.56
C PHE A 79 -4.79 7.38 10.34
N GLY A 80 -4.25 8.59 10.54
CA GLY A 80 -3.66 9.40 9.47
C GLY A 80 -2.43 8.75 8.84
N GLY A 81 -1.60 8.06 9.62
CA GLY A 81 -0.40 7.40 9.11
C GLY A 81 -0.67 6.16 8.26
N ILE A 82 -1.73 5.41 8.54
CA ILE A 82 -2.03 4.13 7.86
C ILE A 82 -2.17 4.28 6.33
N PRO A 83 -2.97 5.21 5.77
CA PRO A 83 -3.09 5.39 4.33
C PRO A 83 -1.74 5.65 3.63
N LEU A 84 -0.95 6.59 4.18
CA LEU A 84 0.38 6.93 3.65
C LEU A 84 1.33 5.72 3.70
N PHE A 85 1.35 5.03 4.83
CA PHE A 85 2.15 3.82 5.02
C PHE A 85 1.78 2.73 4.02
N LEU A 86 0.48 2.50 3.78
CA LEU A 86 0.03 1.50 2.82
C LEU A 86 0.40 1.86 1.38
N ILE A 87 0.21 3.11 0.95
CA ILE A 87 0.61 3.55 -0.40
C ILE A 87 2.12 3.34 -0.58
N GLY A 88 2.92 3.82 0.38
CA GLY A 88 4.36 3.69 0.36
C GLY A 88 4.83 2.23 0.33
N PHE A 89 4.25 1.38 1.18
CA PHE A 89 4.61 -0.03 1.22
C PHE A 89 4.29 -0.74 -0.09
N TYR A 90 3.08 -0.59 -0.60
CA TYR A 90 2.67 -1.26 -1.84
C TYR A 90 3.52 -0.80 -3.03
N PHE A 91 3.83 0.50 -3.09
CA PHE A 91 4.72 1.06 -4.09
C PHE A 91 6.13 0.47 -3.99
N THR A 92 6.75 0.50 -2.80
CA THR A 92 8.10 -0.03 -2.58
C THR A 92 8.18 -1.53 -2.83
N MET A 93 7.24 -2.32 -2.32
CA MET A 93 7.26 -3.77 -2.50
C MET A 93 7.03 -4.17 -3.95
N GLY A 94 6.15 -3.46 -4.66
CA GLY A 94 6.01 -3.64 -6.10
C GLY A 94 7.29 -3.31 -6.86
N LEU A 95 8.01 -2.26 -6.43
CA LEU A 95 9.29 -1.89 -7.01
C LEU A 95 10.36 -2.96 -6.75
N LEU A 96 10.54 -3.39 -5.50
CA LEU A 96 11.49 -4.46 -5.14
C LEU A 96 11.21 -5.74 -5.93
N TRP A 97 9.95 -6.00 -6.23
CA TRP A 97 9.52 -7.13 -7.04
C TRP A 97 9.95 -7.01 -8.50
N GLU A 98 9.88 -5.80 -9.06
CA GLU A 98 10.27 -5.51 -10.45
C GLU A 98 11.79 -5.67 -10.67
N VAL A 99 12.58 -5.33 -9.65
CA VAL A 99 14.05 -5.50 -9.68
C VAL A 99 14.46 -6.97 -9.53
N ASN A 100 13.57 -7.82 -9.01
CA ASN A 100 13.85 -9.24 -8.80
C ASN A 100 13.43 -10.08 -10.03
N ALA A 101 14.08 -11.24 -10.25
CA ALA A 101 13.87 -12.13 -11.41
C ALA A 101 12.45 -12.76 -11.51
N SER A 102 11.54 -12.33 -10.63
CA SER A 102 10.18 -12.81 -10.49
C SER A 102 9.21 -12.33 -11.57
N THR A 103 9.52 -11.24 -12.27
CA THR A 103 8.70 -10.64 -13.33
C THR A 103 8.72 -11.42 -14.65
N GLU A 104 9.81 -12.12 -14.95
CA GLU A 104 9.93 -12.96 -16.17
C GLU A 104 8.95 -14.14 -16.17
N ALA A 105 8.60 -14.67 -14.99
CA ALA A 105 7.65 -15.76 -14.85
C ALA A 105 6.20 -15.28 -15.08
N GLU A 106 5.86 -14.10 -14.58
CA GLU A 106 4.51 -13.51 -14.69
C GLU A 106 4.19 -13.11 -16.14
N SER A 107 5.17 -12.53 -16.86
CA SER A 107 5.02 -12.16 -18.27
C SER A 107 4.85 -13.39 -19.18
N THR A 108 5.56 -14.49 -18.89
CA THR A 108 5.44 -15.74 -19.65
C THR A 108 4.06 -16.38 -19.48
N ASP A 109 3.53 -16.40 -18.25
CA ASP A 109 2.19 -16.95 -17.98
C ASP A 109 1.08 -16.06 -18.58
N ALA A 110 1.30 -14.75 -18.69
CA ALA A 110 0.33 -13.81 -19.27
C ALA A 110 0.10 -14.03 -20.77
N ILE A 111 1.11 -14.47 -21.53
CA ILE A 111 1.00 -14.75 -22.97
C ILE A 111 -0.04 -15.84 -23.25
N ASN A 112 -0.14 -16.85 -22.38
CA ASN A 112 -1.08 -17.96 -22.51
C ASN A 112 -2.55 -17.57 -22.27
N TRP A 113 -2.82 -16.34 -21.85
CA TRP A 113 -4.15 -15.84 -21.53
C TRP A 113 -4.72 -14.88 -22.58
N LEU A 114 -4.01 -14.66 -23.69
CA LEU A 114 -4.51 -13.84 -24.79
C LEU A 114 -5.75 -14.49 -25.45
N PRO A 115 -6.75 -13.69 -25.88
CA PRO A 115 -6.77 -12.22 -25.83
C PRO A 115 -7.35 -11.67 -24.50
N ILE A 116 -6.58 -10.79 -23.86
CA ILE A 116 -6.97 -9.95 -22.72
C ILE A 116 -6.82 -8.47 -23.10
N THR A 117 -7.74 -7.63 -22.65
CA THR A 117 -7.60 -6.18 -22.88
C THR A 117 -6.55 -5.58 -21.94
N PRO A 118 -5.89 -4.46 -22.30
CA PRO A 118 -4.95 -3.77 -21.41
C PRO A 118 -5.56 -3.46 -20.03
N SER A 119 -6.86 -3.10 -20.01
CA SER A 119 -7.60 -2.87 -18.77
C SER A 119 -7.83 -4.12 -17.92
N GLU A 120 -8.07 -5.27 -18.56
CA GLU A 120 -8.15 -6.55 -17.85
C GLU A 120 -6.79 -6.92 -17.25
N TYR A 121 -5.69 -6.60 -17.94
CA TYR A 121 -4.34 -6.86 -17.45
C TYR A 121 -3.97 -5.98 -16.25
N VAL A 122 -4.10 -4.66 -16.36
CA VAL A 122 -3.76 -3.71 -15.28
C VAL A 122 -4.58 -4.02 -14.02
N ALA A 123 -5.89 -4.20 -14.18
CA ALA A 123 -6.76 -4.48 -13.04
C ALA A 123 -6.45 -5.85 -12.40
N ALA A 124 -6.11 -6.87 -13.19
CA ALA A 124 -5.71 -8.18 -12.65
C ALA A 124 -4.34 -8.13 -11.95
N SER A 125 -3.37 -7.39 -12.50
CA SER A 125 -2.05 -7.16 -11.90
C SER A 125 -2.17 -6.39 -10.58
N ALA A 126 -2.96 -5.32 -10.55
CA ALA A 126 -3.23 -4.53 -9.35
C ALA A 126 -3.94 -5.36 -8.27
N LEU A 127 -4.94 -6.18 -8.64
CA LEU A 127 -5.61 -7.09 -7.70
C LEU A 127 -4.69 -8.19 -7.17
N SER A 128 -3.86 -8.79 -8.04
CA SER A 128 -2.85 -9.77 -7.66
C SER A 128 -1.87 -9.18 -6.64
N THR A 129 -1.39 -7.96 -6.90
CA THR A 129 -0.50 -7.22 -6.00
C THR A 129 -1.20 -6.91 -4.67
N SER A 130 -2.42 -6.38 -4.73
CA SER A 130 -3.28 -6.07 -3.59
C SER A 130 -3.45 -7.27 -2.66
N TYR A 131 -3.79 -8.43 -3.23
CA TYR A 131 -3.98 -9.66 -2.47
C TYR A 131 -2.67 -10.21 -1.92
N THR A 132 -1.60 -10.26 -2.72
CA THR A 132 -0.28 -10.79 -2.31
C THR A 132 0.24 -10.10 -1.04
N TYR A 133 0.05 -8.79 -0.96
CA TYR A 133 0.50 -7.96 0.16
C TYR A 133 -0.61 -7.61 1.17
N SER A 134 -1.80 -8.19 1.01
CA SER A 134 -2.93 -8.01 1.94
C SER A 134 -2.64 -8.35 3.41
N PRO A 135 -1.67 -9.22 3.78
CA PRO A 135 -1.38 -9.44 5.19
C PRO A 135 -0.95 -8.17 5.93
N LEU A 136 -0.34 -7.19 5.26
CA LEU A 136 -0.02 -5.90 5.89
C LEU A 136 -1.26 -5.05 6.12
N LEU A 137 -2.20 -5.05 5.19
CA LEU A 137 -3.51 -4.41 5.40
C LEU A 137 -4.20 -5.02 6.62
N MET A 138 -4.08 -6.33 6.81
CA MET A 138 -4.58 -7.02 8.00
C MET A 138 -3.86 -6.59 9.28
N VAL A 139 -2.54 -6.37 9.26
CA VAL A 139 -1.82 -5.76 10.39
C VAL A 139 -2.37 -4.36 10.70
N ALA A 140 -2.56 -3.52 9.69
CA ALA A 140 -3.07 -2.16 9.88
C ALA A 140 -4.48 -2.15 10.50
N PHE A 141 -5.37 -3.04 10.04
CA PHE A 141 -6.70 -3.19 10.63
C PHE A 141 -6.67 -3.80 12.02
N GLY A 142 -5.87 -4.85 12.24
CA GLY A 142 -5.70 -5.47 13.55
C GLY A 142 -5.15 -4.48 14.58
N TYR A 143 -4.16 -3.67 14.19
CA TYR A 143 -3.57 -2.68 15.08
C TYR A 143 -4.51 -1.52 15.40
N SER A 144 -5.28 -1.03 14.41
CA SER A 144 -6.14 0.14 14.57
C SER A 144 -7.48 -0.15 15.27
N LEU A 145 -8.01 -1.37 15.17
CA LEU A 145 -9.30 -1.74 15.77
C LEU A 145 -9.35 -1.57 17.30
N PRO A 146 -8.45 -2.15 18.11
CA PRO A 146 -8.48 -2.01 19.57
C PRO A 146 -8.27 -0.55 19.98
N ILE A 147 -7.44 0.20 19.26
CA ILE A 147 -7.23 1.63 19.48
C ILE A 147 -8.55 2.39 19.28
N GLY A 148 -9.28 2.11 18.19
CA GLY A 148 -10.59 2.71 17.93
C GLY A 148 -11.62 2.39 19.01
N ILE A 149 -11.67 1.15 19.48
CA ILE A 149 -12.62 0.73 20.53
C ILE A 149 -12.27 1.37 21.88
N LEU A 150 -11.02 1.23 22.32
CA LEU A 150 -10.59 1.61 23.67
C LEU A 150 -10.49 3.13 23.86
N THR A 151 -10.30 3.90 22.77
CA THR A 151 -10.34 5.37 22.81
C THR A 151 -11.73 5.96 22.52
N GLY A 152 -12.74 5.14 22.25
CA GLY A 152 -14.09 5.59 21.90
C GLY A 152 -14.24 6.16 20.47
N ASN A 153 -13.27 5.92 19.58
CA ASN A 153 -13.24 6.41 18.20
C ASN A 153 -13.57 5.32 17.16
N LEU A 154 -14.52 4.42 17.47
CA LEU A 154 -14.91 3.33 16.55
C LEU A 154 -15.40 3.83 15.18
N ALA A 155 -16.11 4.96 15.16
CA ALA A 155 -16.55 5.58 13.91
C ALA A 155 -15.36 5.97 13.01
N GLY A 156 -14.27 6.47 13.60
CA GLY A 156 -13.03 6.75 12.89
C GLY A 156 -12.42 5.52 12.24
N PHE A 157 -12.48 4.37 12.92
CA PHE A 157 -12.01 3.09 12.36
C PHE A 157 -12.88 2.65 11.18
N LEU A 158 -14.20 2.77 11.29
CA LEU A 158 -15.12 2.41 10.19
C LEU A 158 -14.87 3.25 8.93
N VAL A 159 -14.49 4.52 9.08
CA VAL A 159 -14.11 5.40 7.97
C VAL A 159 -12.69 5.09 7.46
N LEU A 160 -11.78 4.68 8.33
CA LEU A 160 -10.42 4.27 7.95
C LEU A 160 -10.43 3.06 7.01
N VAL A 161 -11.32 2.08 7.21
CA VAL A 161 -11.38 0.85 6.40
C VAL A 161 -11.49 1.13 4.88
N PRO A 162 -12.50 1.87 4.38
CA PRO A 162 -12.59 2.17 2.95
C PRO A 162 -11.45 3.05 2.44
N ILE A 163 -10.93 3.98 3.26
CA ILE A 163 -9.79 4.84 2.88
C ILE A 163 -8.51 4.01 2.75
N ALA A 164 -8.28 3.06 3.64
CA ALA A 164 -7.15 2.14 3.58
C ALA A 164 -7.24 1.22 2.37
N LEU A 165 -8.42 0.68 2.05
CA LEU A 165 -8.64 -0.10 0.83
C LEU A 165 -8.34 0.73 -0.44
N LEU A 166 -8.81 1.98 -0.49
CA LEU A 166 -8.49 2.90 -1.57
C LEU A 166 -6.99 3.17 -1.66
N SER A 167 -6.32 3.34 -0.52
CA SER A 167 -4.87 3.57 -0.42
C SER A 167 -4.06 2.37 -0.95
N THR A 168 -4.45 1.14 -0.60
CA THR A 168 -3.83 -0.06 -1.18
C THR A 168 -4.05 -0.16 -2.68
N SER A 169 -5.23 0.25 -3.16
CA SER A 169 -5.56 0.25 -4.59
C SER A 169 -4.68 1.26 -5.35
N ILE A 170 -4.55 2.48 -4.83
CA ILE A 170 -3.64 3.53 -5.35
C ILE A 170 -2.21 3.00 -5.41
N GLY A 171 -1.70 2.45 -4.29
CA GLY A 171 -0.36 1.88 -4.22
C GLY A 171 -0.14 0.76 -5.25
N SER A 172 -1.10 -0.16 -5.39
CA SER A 172 -1.00 -1.29 -6.32
C SER A 172 -1.02 -0.89 -7.80
N VAL A 173 -1.84 0.10 -8.19
CA VAL A 173 -1.89 0.60 -9.57
C VAL A 173 -0.63 1.42 -9.90
N SER A 174 -0.10 2.15 -8.91
CA SER A 174 1.13 2.92 -9.07
C SER A 174 2.33 2.03 -9.45
N VAL A 175 2.35 0.77 -8.99
CA VAL A 175 3.36 -0.21 -9.36
C VAL A 175 3.32 -0.54 -10.86
N GLU A 176 2.13 -0.57 -11.48
CA GLU A 176 2.00 -0.88 -12.91
C GLU A 176 2.50 0.27 -13.79
N ILE A 177 2.20 1.52 -13.39
CA ILE A 177 2.75 2.71 -14.05
C ILE A 177 4.27 2.70 -13.95
N LEU A 178 4.79 2.39 -12.76
CA LEU A 178 6.22 2.29 -12.53
C LEU A 178 6.85 1.19 -13.40
N ARG A 179 6.22 0.02 -13.52
CA ARG A 179 6.68 -1.06 -14.39
C ARG A 179 6.77 -0.62 -15.85
N SER A 180 5.74 0.06 -16.35
CA SER A 180 5.76 0.66 -17.69
C SER A 180 6.88 1.68 -17.86
N ALA A 181 7.07 2.55 -16.86
CA ALA A 181 8.15 3.55 -16.86
C ALA A 181 9.55 2.91 -16.80
N LEU A 182 9.74 1.85 -16.01
CA LEU A 182 10.99 1.11 -15.89
C LEU A 182 11.32 0.33 -17.15
N ALA A 183 10.32 -0.30 -17.79
CA ALA A 183 10.50 -0.95 -19.09
C ALA A 183 10.93 0.05 -20.16
N SER A 184 10.25 1.19 -20.22
CA SER A 184 10.58 2.30 -21.13
C SER A 184 11.99 2.84 -20.85
N ALA A 185 12.33 3.08 -19.59
CA ALA A 185 13.65 3.53 -19.18
C ALA A 185 14.73 2.49 -19.51
N SER A 186 14.48 1.19 -19.31
CA SER A 186 15.42 0.13 -19.65
C SER A 186 15.70 0.05 -21.15
N THR A 187 14.70 0.26 -22.01
CA THR A 187 14.94 0.32 -23.47
C THR A 187 15.75 1.55 -23.87
N ALA A 188 15.54 2.69 -23.22
CA ALA A 188 16.35 3.89 -23.40
C ALA A 188 17.78 3.70 -22.87
N PHE A 189 17.95 3.03 -21.73
CA PHE A 189 19.25 2.74 -21.12
C PHE A 189 20.03 1.69 -21.90
N ASN A 190 19.38 0.67 -22.48
CA ASN A 190 20.08 -0.29 -23.34
C ASN A 190 20.70 0.36 -24.59
N ARG A 191 20.23 1.54 -25.01
CA ARG A 191 20.87 2.35 -26.06
C ARG A 191 22.10 3.12 -25.58
N LEU A 192 22.23 3.32 -24.27
CA LEU A 192 23.35 4.00 -23.62
C LEU A 192 24.33 2.93 -23.11
N GLY A 193 25.55 2.89 -23.66
CA GLY A 193 26.52 1.81 -23.45
C GLY A 193 26.74 1.34 -21.99
N GLY A 194 27.32 0.15 -21.83
CA GLY A 194 27.26 -0.65 -20.58
C GLY A 194 27.66 0.05 -19.27
N ARG A 195 28.63 0.99 -19.26
CA ARG A 195 29.05 1.69 -18.03
C ARG A 195 27.98 2.65 -17.48
N ILE A 196 27.26 3.35 -18.35
CA ILE A 196 26.20 4.30 -17.95
C ILE A 196 25.01 3.54 -17.37
N THR A 197 24.67 2.40 -17.98
CA THR A 197 23.58 1.53 -17.50
C THR A 197 23.86 1.00 -16.07
N VAL A 198 25.11 0.62 -15.76
CA VAL A 198 25.48 0.17 -14.40
C VAL A 198 25.34 1.29 -13.38
N ILE A 199 25.81 2.51 -13.69
CA ILE A 199 25.69 3.66 -12.79
C ILE A 199 24.21 3.99 -12.53
N MET A 200 23.38 4.03 -13.57
CA MET A 200 21.94 4.31 -13.42
C MET A 200 21.22 3.26 -12.58
N ARG A 201 21.59 1.97 -12.70
CA ARG A 201 21.05 0.91 -11.82
C ARG A 201 21.43 1.11 -10.37
N ILE A 202 22.70 1.45 -10.08
CA ILE A 202 23.17 1.71 -8.71
C ILE A 202 22.41 2.91 -8.11
N VAL A 203 22.30 4.01 -8.86
CA VAL A 203 21.55 5.21 -8.43
C VAL A 203 20.08 4.86 -8.18
N GLY A 204 19.46 4.08 -9.06
CA GLY A 204 18.11 3.58 -8.88
C GLY A 204 17.96 2.82 -7.56
N ILE A 205 18.80 1.81 -7.31
CA ILE A 205 18.78 1.01 -6.08
C ILE A 205 18.96 1.88 -4.83
N ILE A 206 19.89 2.84 -4.85
CA ILE A 206 20.11 3.77 -3.74
C ILE A 206 18.84 4.60 -3.48
N LEU A 207 18.22 5.14 -4.54
CA LEU A 207 17.03 5.99 -4.42
C LEU A 207 15.84 5.19 -3.88
N ILE A 208 15.69 3.94 -4.32
CA ILE A 208 14.68 3.00 -3.80
C ILE A 208 14.88 2.74 -2.32
N LEU A 209 16.12 2.42 -1.91
CA LEU A 209 16.46 2.16 -0.52
C LEU A 209 16.20 3.40 0.34
N LEU A 210 16.57 4.59 -0.14
CA LEU A 210 16.38 5.85 0.57
C LEU A 210 14.88 6.19 0.72
N VAL A 211 14.10 6.07 -0.36
CA VAL A 211 12.63 6.26 -0.32
C VAL A 211 11.98 5.26 0.64
N THR A 212 12.41 4.00 0.61
CA THR A 212 11.95 2.98 1.55
C THR A 212 12.27 3.39 2.99
N GLN A 213 13.53 3.70 3.30
CA GLN A 213 13.92 4.10 4.65
C GLN A 213 13.15 5.33 5.15
N LEU A 214 12.92 6.32 4.29
CA LEU A 214 12.12 7.49 4.65
C LEU A 214 10.66 7.12 4.93
N LEU A 215 10.03 6.32 4.06
CA LEU A 215 8.63 5.90 4.23
C LEU A 215 8.40 5.02 5.46
N PHE A 216 9.40 4.25 5.88
CA PHE A 216 9.34 3.37 7.06
C PHE A 216 9.97 3.99 8.31
N SER A 217 10.44 5.24 8.25
CA SER A 217 10.95 5.96 9.42
C SER A 217 9.77 6.51 10.23
N GLY A 218 9.58 5.98 11.45
CA GLY A 218 8.52 6.44 12.35
C GLY A 218 8.62 7.94 12.69
N VAL A 219 9.85 8.45 12.83
CA VAL A 219 10.10 9.89 13.06
C VAL A 219 9.63 10.71 11.88
N PHE A 220 9.94 10.29 10.66
CA PHE A 220 9.57 11.00 9.45
C PHE A 220 8.04 10.98 9.23
N LEU A 221 7.39 9.83 9.46
CA LEU A 221 5.93 9.72 9.38
C LEU A 221 5.24 10.65 10.40
N ILE A 222 5.72 10.70 11.65
CA ILE A 222 5.16 11.59 12.66
C ILE A 222 5.39 13.06 12.28
N GLN A 223 6.58 13.44 11.79
CA GLN A 223 6.86 14.80 11.32
C GLN A 223 5.97 15.20 10.13
N ILE A 224 5.76 14.29 9.18
CA ILE A 224 4.81 14.51 8.09
C ILE A 224 3.41 14.71 8.68
N ILE A 225 2.88 13.77 9.45
CA ILE A 225 1.51 13.85 9.93
C ILE A 225 1.26 15.10 10.80
N THR A 226 2.21 15.46 11.66
CA THR A 226 2.12 16.68 12.48
C THR A 226 2.19 17.95 11.64
N SER A 227 3.05 18.01 10.61
CA SER A 227 3.09 19.14 9.67
C SER A 227 1.85 19.22 8.77
N LEU A 228 1.27 18.07 8.36
CA LEU A 228 0.01 17.98 7.63
C LEU A 228 -1.16 18.54 8.43
N VAL A 229 -1.19 18.25 9.74
CA VAL A 229 -2.22 18.75 10.66
C VAL A 229 -2.09 20.26 10.90
N GLY A 230 -0.87 20.82 10.90
CA GLY A 230 -0.62 22.24 11.14
C GLY A 230 -0.62 23.16 9.90
N THR A 231 -0.32 22.63 8.71
CA THR A 231 -0.16 23.42 7.47
C THR A 231 -0.88 22.78 6.28
N ALA A 232 -2.22 22.74 6.36
CA ALA A 232 -3.08 22.11 5.35
C ALA A 232 -2.88 22.64 3.91
N ALA A 233 -2.32 23.84 3.72
CA ALA A 233 -2.16 24.45 2.40
C ALA A 233 -1.05 23.79 1.55
N ALA A 234 0.15 23.60 2.09
CA ALA A 234 1.30 23.12 1.30
C ALA A 234 1.19 21.65 0.92
N ALA A 235 0.64 20.82 1.82
CA ALA A 235 0.54 19.39 1.57
C ALA A 235 -0.69 18.97 0.75
N SER A 236 -1.67 19.87 0.59
CA SER A 236 -2.81 19.64 -0.31
C SER A 236 -2.40 19.45 -1.77
N PHE A 237 -1.20 19.90 -2.15
CA PHE A 237 -0.66 19.76 -3.50
C PHE A 237 -0.06 18.39 -3.81
N VAL A 238 0.24 17.56 -2.79
CA VAL A 238 0.87 16.25 -2.99
C VAL A 238 -0.19 15.15 -2.97
N PRO A 239 -0.51 14.51 -4.12
CA PRO A 239 -1.65 13.59 -4.21
C PRO A 239 -1.57 12.36 -3.30
N VAL A 240 -0.36 11.90 -3.02
CA VAL A 240 -0.10 10.75 -2.13
C VAL A 240 -0.60 10.99 -0.70
N PHE A 241 -0.69 12.25 -0.25
CA PHE A 241 -1.18 12.58 1.09
C PHE A 241 -2.71 12.74 1.16
N TRP A 242 -3.43 12.76 0.03
CA TRP A 242 -4.88 13.00 0.05
C TRP A 242 -5.67 11.97 0.87
N PRO A 243 -5.38 10.66 0.84
CA PRO A 243 -6.07 9.70 1.70
C PRO A 243 -5.82 9.94 3.20
N THR A 244 -4.60 10.33 3.57
CA THR A 244 -4.25 10.73 4.94
C THR A 244 -4.98 12.02 5.35
N LEU A 245 -5.04 13.01 4.47
CA LEU A 245 -5.78 14.25 4.71
C LEU A 245 -7.29 14.00 4.84
N ALA A 246 -7.85 13.06 4.08
CA ALA A 246 -9.25 12.69 4.16
C ALA A 246 -9.61 12.16 5.56
N ILE A 247 -8.88 11.16 6.08
CA ILE A 247 -9.17 10.60 7.40
C ILE A 247 -8.90 11.59 8.53
N THR A 248 -7.80 12.35 8.46
CA THR A 248 -7.46 13.32 9.52
C THR A 248 -8.49 14.45 9.61
N LYS A 249 -8.99 14.95 8.47
CA LYS A 249 -10.06 15.97 8.45
C LYS A 249 -11.39 15.43 8.96
N LEU A 250 -11.76 14.21 8.60
CA LEU A 250 -12.96 13.56 9.11
C LEU A 250 -12.89 13.35 10.63
N LEU A 251 -11.74 12.94 11.15
CA LEU A 251 -11.52 12.82 12.60
C LEU A 251 -11.61 14.17 13.30
N GLN A 252 -11.12 15.25 12.68
CA GLN A 252 -11.25 16.63 13.17
C GLN A 252 -12.66 17.23 13.02
N SER A 253 -13.66 16.44 12.60
CA SER A 253 -15.03 16.91 12.33
C SER A 253 -15.15 17.93 11.17
N ASP A 254 -14.12 18.07 10.34
CA ASP A 254 -14.16 18.84 9.08
C ASP A 254 -14.63 17.94 7.94
N PHE A 255 -15.94 17.73 7.86
CA PHE A 255 -16.56 16.84 6.87
C PHE A 255 -16.39 17.34 5.44
N LEU A 256 -16.38 18.65 5.22
CA LEU A 256 -16.22 19.24 3.89
C LEU A 256 -14.79 19.04 3.38
N GLY A 257 -13.79 19.32 4.21
CA GLY A 257 -12.38 19.03 3.92
C GLY A 257 -12.15 17.53 3.70
N GLY A 258 -12.72 16.69 4.57
CA GLY A 258 -12.68 15.23 4.45
C GLY A 258 -13.24 14.72 3.13
N ALA A 259 -14.46 15.15 2.76
CA ALA A 259 -15.12 14.77 1.51
C ALA A 259 -14.34 15.23 0.28
N ARG A 260 -13.78 16.45 0.31
CA ARG A 260 -12.93 16.97 -0.76
C ARG A 260 -11.71 16.08 -0.98
N PHE A 261 -10.95 15.75 0.06
CA PHE A 261 -9.75 14.93 -0.08
C PHE A 261 -10.07 13.47 -0.42
N LEU A 262 -11.20 12.94 0.04
CA LEU A 262 -11.69 11.62 -0.39
C LEU A 262 -12.02 11.63 -1.89
N GLY A 263 -12.76 12.63 -2.36
CA GLY A 263 -13.05 12.81 -3.79
C GLY A 263 -11.79 12.95 -4.64
N LEU A 264 -10.80 13.72 -4.18
CA LEU A 264 -9.49 13.83 -4.81
C LEU A 264 -8.73 12.49 -4.81
N SER A 265 -8.81 11.70 -3.74
CA SER A 265 -8.18 10.37 -3.67
C SER A 265 -8.80 9.38 -4.66
N VAL A 266 -10.12 9.43 -4.83
CA VAL A 266 -10.82 8.63 -5.85
C VAL A 266 -10.44 9.11 -7.24
N ALA A 267 -10.39 10.43 -7.47
CA ALA A 267 -9.94 11.00 -8.74
C ALA A 267 -8.50 10.59 -9.07
N LEU A 268 -7.60 10.58 -8.08
CA LEU A 268 -6.23 10.09 -8.21
C LEU A 268 -6.21 8.62 -8.62
N PHE A 269 -6.97 7.77 -7.92
CA PHE A 269 -7.07 6.35 -8.26
C PHE A 269 -7.55 6.13 -9.71
N LEU A 270 -8.58 6.87 -10.14
CA LEU A 270 -9.10 6.79 -11.50
C LEU A 270 -8.09 7.30 -12.53
N LEU A 271 -7.40 8.40 -12.24
CA LEU A 271 -6.36 8.97 -13.10
C LEU A 271 -5.19 8.00 -13.25
N LEU A 272 -4.68 7.45 -12.15
CA LEU A 272 -3.60 6.45 -12.18
C LEU A 272 -4.03 5.20 -12.95
N SER A 273 -5.26 4.74 -12.71
CA SER A 273 -5.83 3.61 -13.44
C SER A 273 -5.91 3.91 -14.93
N TYR A 274 -6.32 5.12 -15.34
CA TYR A 274 -6.34 5.54 -16.73
C TYR A 274 -4.94 5.60 -17.35
N THR A 275 -3.96 6.20 -16.65
CA THR A 275 -2.57 6.30 -17.13
C THR A 275 -1.88 4.95 -17.24
N ALA A 276 -2.30 3.96 -16.45
CA ALA A 276 -1.77 2.59 -16.57
C ALA A 276 -2.30 1.87 -17.84
N LEU A 277 -3.38 2.38 -18.46
CA LEU A 277 -3.96 1.81 -19.68
C LEU A 277 -3.33 2.37 -20.97
N SER A 278 -2.74 3.57 -20.89
CA SER A 278 -2.15 4.31 -22.02
C SER A 278 -0.69 3.93 -22.23
#